data_AF-A0A1A0R481-F1
#
_entry.id   AF-A0A1A0R481-F1
#
_cell.length_a   1.000
_cell.length_b   1.000
_cell.length_c   1.000
_cell.angle_alpha   90.00
_cell.angle_beta   90.00
_cell.angle_gamma   90.00
#
_symmetry.space_group_name_H-M   'P 1'
#
loop_
_entity.id
_entity.type
_entity.pdbx_description
1 polymer ?
#
loop_
_entity_poly.entity_id
_entity_poly.type
_entity_poly.pdbx_seq_one_letter_code
_entity_poly.pdbx_strand_id
1 'polypeptide(L)' 'MSTFWRYVRIQVMVFVFGIVGPIFLIVYFAAQPDPTLKWMYFVGLILTGAEVLIALELTRRSTPSDSTVELME' A
#
# COMPACT_ATOMS: atom_id res chain seq x y z
N MET A 1 -16.81 -5.71 -20.13
CA MET A 1 -17.33 -5.32 -18.80
C MET A 1 -16.63 -6.01 -17.62
N SER A 2 -15.73 -6.99 -17.81
CA SER A 2 -15.03 -7.69 -16.71
C SER A 2 -13.76 -6.99 -16.21
N THR A 3 -12.99 -6.34 -17.09
CA THR A 3 -11.71 -5.68 -16.73
C THR A 3 -11.89 -4.52 -15.76
N PHE A 4 -12.90 -3.67 -15.98
CA PHE A 4 -13.24 -2.55 -15.08
C PHE A 4 -13.55 -3.04 -13.66
N TRP A 5 -14.42 -4.04 -13.54
CA TRP A 5 -14.77 -4.64 -12.25
C TRP A 5 -13.60 -5.35 -11.56
N ARG A 6 -12.68 -5.95 -12.34
CA ARG A 6 -11.43 -6.53 -11.82
C ARG A 6 -10.54 -5.45 -11.21
N TYR A 7 -10.40 -4.31 -11.88
CA TYR A 7 -9.61 -3.18 -11.39
C TYR A 7 -10.19 -2.59 -10.10
N VAL A 8 -11.50 -2.35 -10.07
CA VAL A 8 -12.21 -1.85 -8.88
C VAL A 8 -12.01 -2.80 -7.69
N ARG A 9 -12.17 -4.12 -7.90
CA ARG A 9 -11.97 -5.10 -6.82
C ARG A 9 -10.54 -5.10 -6.28
N ILE A 10 -9.53 -5.03 -7.16
CA ILE A 10 -8.13 -4.97 -6.75
C ILE A 10 -7.85 -3.66 -5.99
N GLN A 11 -8.37 -2.54 -6.48
CA GLN A 11 -8.17 -1.22 -5.86
C GLN A 11 -8.80 -1.13 -4.48
N VAL A 12 -10.01 -1.65 -4.29
CA VAL A 12 -10.65 -1.76 -2.98
C VAL A 12 -9.82 -2.64 -2.05
N MET A 13 -9.32 -3.78 -2.55
CA MET A 13 -8.51 -4.68 -1.74
C MET A 13 -7.20 -4.02 -1.29
N VAL A 14 -6.49 -3.36 -2.21
CA VAL A 14 -5.27 -2.58 -1.93
C VAL A 14 -5.56 -1.43 -0.96
N PHE A 15 -6.71 -0.77 -1.07
CA PHE A 15 -7.10 0.30 -0.14
C PHE A 15 -7.34 -0.22 1.28
N VAL A 16 -8.03 -1.37 1.42
CA VAL A 16 -8.33 -1.99 2.73
C VAL A 16 -7.06 -2.47 3.42
N PHE A 17 -6.10 -3.05 2.69
CA PHE A 17 -4.80 -3.41 3.25
C PHE A 17 -3.93 -2.17 3.52
N GLY A 18 -3.88 -1.25 2.54
CA GLY A 18 -3.11 0.00 2.53
C GLY A 18 -3.36 0.93 3.70
N ILE A 19 -4.57 0.87 4.26
CA ILE A 19 -4.99 1.76 5.33
C ILE A 19 -4.72 1.18 6.72
N VAL A 20 -4.36 -0.10 6.85
CA VAL A 20 -4.14 -0.76 8.15
C VAL A 20 -2.99 -0.10 8.90
N GLY A 21 -1.86 0.15 8.22
CA GLY A 21 -0.70 0.85 8.80
C GLY A 21 -1.05 2.24 9.34
N PRO A 22 -1.64 3.13 8.52
CA PRO A 22 -2.12 4.43 8.97
C PRO A 22 -3.12 4.40 10.13
N ILE A 23 -4.10 3.47 10.12
CA ILE A 23 -5.08 3.35 11.22
C ILE A 23 -4.38 3.01 12.54
N PHE A 24 -3.42 2.09 12.53
CA PHE A 24 -2.67 1.72 13.73
C PHE A 24 -1.92 2.90 14.33
N LEU A 25 -1.28 3.71 13.47
CA LEU A 25 -0.58 4.92 13.88
C LEU A 25 -1.56 5.97 14.44
N ILE A 26 -2.70 6.19 13.78
CA ILE A 26 -3.74 7.11 14.26
C ILE A 26 -4.22 6.71 15.66
N VAL A 27 -4.56 5.43 15.86
CA VAL A 27 -5.04 4.94 17.17
C VAL A 27 -3.97 5.10 18.24
N TYR A 28 -2.71 4.77 17.94
CA TYR A 28 -1.60 4.94 18.88
C TYR A 28 -1.45 6.39 19.38
N PHE A 29 -1.52 7.36 18.46
CA PHE A 29 -1.39 8.78 18.81
C PHE A 29 -2.66 9.39 19.42
N ALA A 30 -3.85 8.87 19.08
CA ALA A 30 -5.13 9.38 19.60
C ALA A 30 -5.43 8.91 21.03
N ALA A 31 -4.99 7.71 21.42
CA ALA A 31 -5.32 7.09 22.71
C ALA A 31 -4.28 7.36 23.82
N GLN A 32 -3.57 8.49 23.78
CA GLN A 32 -2.51 8.80 24.75
C GLN A 32 -3.08 9.12 26.16
N PRO A 33 -2.46 8.65 27.26
CA PRO A 33 -1.22 7.85 27.35
C PRO A 33 -1.50 6.39 27.78
N ASP A 34 -1.93 5.52 26.84
CA ASP A 34 -2.03 4.08 27.11
C ASP A 34 -0.75 3.32 26.70
N PRO A 35 0.07 2.82 27.66
CA PRO A 35 1.28 2.06 27.36
C PRO A 35 1.02 0.71 26.66
N THR A 36 -0.21 0.19 26.73
CA THR A 36 -0.63 -1.05 26.08
C THR A 36 -0.63 -0.92 24.56
N LEU A 37 -0.65 0.30 24.02
CA LEU A 37 -0.74 0.55 22.58
C LEU A 37 0.62 0.68 21.88
N LYS A 38 1.74 0.61 22.60
CA LYS A 38 3.10 0.76 22.02
C LYS A 38 3.40 -0.19 20.86
N TRP A 39 2.83 -1.39 20.86
CA TRP A 39 3.01 -2.33 19.74
C TRP A 39 2.37 -1.82 18.45
N MET A 40 1.27 -1.05 18.52
CA MET A 40 0.60 -0.48 17.35
C MET A 40 1.48 0.53 16.62
N TYR A 41 2.32 1.26 17.35
CA TYR A 41 3.31 2.16 16.74
C TYR A 41 4.29 1.40 15.84
N PHE A 42 4.93 0.36 16.38
CA PHE A 42 5.94 -0.40 15.63
C PHE A 42 5.31 -1.21 14.48
N VAL A 43 4.18 -1.87 14.73
CA VAL A 43 3.47 -2.63 13.70
C VAL A 43 2.93 -1.69 12.61
N GLY A 44 2.33 -0.56 12.98
CA GLY A 44 1.82 0.44 12.05
C GLY A 44 2.91 1.02 11.15
N LEU A 45 4.09 1.32 11.71
CA LEU A 45 5.25 1.78 10.93
C LEU A 45 5.76 0.73 9.95
N ILE A 46 5.90 -0.53 10.39
CA ILE A 46 6.38 -1.62 9.53
C ILE A 46 5.40 -1.87 8.39
N LEU A 47 4.09 -1.95 8.66
CA LEU A 47 3.07 -2.15 7.64
C LEU A 47 3.08 -1.01 6.61
N THR A 48 3.05 0.24 7.08
CA THR A 48 3.08 1.41 6.19
C THR A 48 4.33 1.41 5.31
N GLY A 49 5.51 1.18 5.91
CA GLY A 49 6.78 1.13 5.18
C GLY A 49 6.83 0.00 4.16
N ALA A 50 6.39 -1.20 4.54
CA ALA A 50 6.34 -2.35 3.64
C ALA A 50 5.41 -2.10 2.46
N GLU A 51 4.23 -1.51 2.68
CA GLU A 51 3.28 -1.21 1.60
C GLU A 51 3.83 -0.19 0.61
N VAL A 52 4.50 0.86 1.08
CA VAL A 52 5.17 1.83 0.21
C VAL A 52 6.28 1.17 -0.61
N LEU A 53 7.12 0.31 0.01
CA LEU A 53 8.18 -0.41 -0.69
C LEU A 53 7.62 -1.39 -1.73
N ILE A 54 6.54 -2.09 -1.42
CA ILE A 54 5.83 -2.98 -2.36
C ILE A 54 5.28 -2.18 -3.54
N ALA A 55 4.66 -1.02 -3.28
CA ALA A 55 4.13 -0.15 -4.32
C ALA A 55 5.24 0.36 -5.25
N LEU A 56 6.39 0.77 -4.70
CA LEU A 56 7.55 1.18 -5.48
C LEU A 56 8.10 0.05 -6.35
N GLU A 57 8.23 -1.16 -5.80
CA GLU A 57 8.72 -2.33 -6.54
C GLU A 57 7.75 -2.76 -7.65
N LEU A 58 6.44 -2.77 -7.37
CA LEU A 58 5.42 -3.02 -8.41
C LEU A 58 5.49 -1.98 -9.52
N THR A 59 5.59 -0.69 -9.17
CA THR A 59 5.70 0.39 -10.15
C THR A 59 6.93 0.19 -11.04
N ARG A 60 8.07 -0.12 -10.44
CA ARG A 60 9.32 -0.40 -11.16
C ARG A 60 9.20 -1.59 -12.14
N ARG A 61 8.44 -2.63 -11.79
CA ARG A 61 8.18 -3.78 -12.67
C ARG A 61 7.11 -3.52 -13.74
N SER A 62 6.27 -2.51 -13.54
CA SER A 62 5.15 -2.18 -14.42
C SER A 62 5.56 -1.27 -15.59
N THR A 63 6.73 -0.65 -15.51
CA THR A 63 7.26 0.18 -16.60
C THR A 63 7.62 -0.70 -17.81
N PRO A 64 7.04 -0.44 -19.00
CA PRO A 64 7.42 -1.13 -20.23
C PRO A 64 8.92 -0.92 -20.51
N SER A 65 9.62 -1.96 -20.96
CA SER A 65 10.99 -1.78 -21.47
C SER A 65 10.95 -0.92 -22.73
N ASP A 66 11.77 0.13 -22.77
CA ASP A 66 11.90 1.11 -23.85
C ASP A 66 12.04 0.45 -25.26
N SER A 67 12.59 -0.76 -25.31
CA SER A 67 12.72 -1.59 -26.51
C SER A 67 11.40 -2.02 -27.17
N THR A 68 10.27 -1.95 -26.47
CA THR A 68 8.95 -2.23 -27.06
C THR A 68 8.35 -0.98 -27.73
N VAL A 69 8.75 0.22 -27.30
CA VAL A 69 8.28 1.50 -27.88
C VAL A 69 8.94 1.72 -29.24
N GLU A 70 10.23 1.39 -29.38
CA GLU A 70 10.98 1.48 -30.64
C GLU A 70 10.52 0.48 -31.73
N LEU A 71 9.90 -0.65 -31.33
CA LEU A 71 9.33 -1.64 -32.26
C LEU A 71 7.90 -1.30 -32.74
N MET A 72 7.27 -0.27 -32.17
CA MET A 72 5.91 0.16 -32.50
C MET A 72 5.85 1.51 -33.23
N GLU A 73 7.00 2.18 -33.44
CA GLU A 73 7.16 3.32 -34.36
C GLU A 73 7.72 2.88 -35.72
#